data_AF-A0A2E3SJX1-F1
#
_entry.id   AF-A0A2E3SJX1-F1
#
_cell.length_a   1.000
_cell.length_b   1.000
_cell.length_c   1.000
_cell.angle_alpha   90.00
_cell.angle_beta   90.00
_cell.angle_gamma   90.00
#
_symmetry.space_group_name_H-M   'P 1'
#
loop_
_entity.id
_entity.type
_entity.pdbx_description
1 polymer ?
#
loop_
_entity_poly.entity_id
_entity_poly.type
_entity_poly.pdbx_seq_one_letter_code
_entity_poly.pdbx_strand_id
1 'polypeptide(L)'
;MKYLDEKFVLQLLKKQKINHSIVISDPSVKDCPMVYISSEFHQHTGYSQEESLGKNCRFLQGPETDPKDIEQISLALKRKQKITIDILNYKKNGKKFWNRLRIIPIFDDKGNLIYFAGEQNPIDVESVRRYSFGKIIE
;
A
#
# COMPACT_ATOMS: atom_id res chain seq x y z
N MET A 1 13.29 11.86 -9.99
CA MET A 1 12.31 10.82 -9.61
C MET A 1 11.27 10.76 -10.71
N LYS A 2 10.92 9.56 -11.21
CA LYS A 2 10.00 9.40 -12.33
C LYS A 2 8.65 8.90 -11.79
N TYR A 3 7.59 9.66 -12.04
CA TYR A 3 6.22 9.22 -11.74
C TYR A 3 5.66 8.41 -12.91
N LEU A 4 4.83 7.43 -12.60
CA LEU A 4 4.23 6.55 -13.60
C LEU A 4 2.87 7.11 -14.03
N ASP A 5 2.58 7.04 -15.32
CA ASP A 5 1.23 7.26 -15.82
C ASP A 5 0.36 5.99 -15.68
N GLU A 6 -0.96 6.17 -15.73
CA GLU A 6 -1.91 5.08 -15.55
C GLU A 6 -1.78 3.99 -16.62
N LYS A 7 -1.47 4.36 -17.88
CA LYS A 7 -1.31 3.40 -18.98
C LYS A 7 -0.17 2.43 -18.69
N PHE A 8 0.96 2.93 -18.20
CA PHE A 8 2.08 2.11 -17.78
C PHE A 8 1.70 1.22 -16.59
N VAL A 9 1.00 1.75 -15.58
CA VAL A 9 0.56 0.97 -14.41
C VAL A 9 -0.40 -0.16 -14.81
N LEU A 10 -1.33 0.09 -15.73
CA LEU A 10 -2.22 -0.94 -16.28
C LEU A 10 -1.45 -2.08 -16.95
N GLN A 11 -0.42 -1.75 -17.75
CA GLN A 11 0.47 -2.75 -18.35
C GLN A 11 1.26 -3.52 -17.30
N LEU A 12 1.85 -2.80 -16.34
CA LEU A 12 2.65 -3.36 -15.25
C LEU A 12 1.84 -4.37 -14.42
N LEU A 13 0.57 -4.05 -14.15
CA LEU A 13 -0.34 -4.89 -13.37
C LEU A 13 -1.10 -5.92 -14.23
N LYS A 14 -0.92 -5.92 -15.55
CA LYS A 14 -1.67 -6.73 -16.51
C LYS A 14 -3.20 -6.59 -16.33
N LYS A 15 -3.66 -5.34 -16.14
CA LYS A 15 -5.07 -4.98 -15.93
C LYS A 15 -5.59 -4.12 -17.08
N GLN A 16 -6.88 -4.23 -17.37
CA GLN A 16 -7.56 -3.36 -18.35
C GLN A 16 -8.02 -2.04 -17.75
N LYS A 17 -8.35 -2.03 -16.45
CA LYS A 17 -8.76 -0.84 -15.69
C LYS A 17 -8.36 -0.96 -14.22
N ILE A 18 -8.21 0.17 -13.55
CA ILE A 18 -8.10 0.30 -12.09
C ILE A 18 -9.44 0.83 -11.59
N ASN A 19 -10.01 0.17 -10.60
CA ASN A 19 -11.35 0.48 -10.04
C ASN A 19 -11.36 0.35 -8.51
N HIS A 20 -10.18 0.39 -7.90
CA HIS A 20 -9.94 0.23 -6.48
C HIS A 20 -8.66 0.97 -6.12
N SER A 21 -8.49 1.25 -4.83
CA SER A 21 -7.31 1.98 -4.35
C SER A 21 -6.06 1.18 -4.63
N ILE A 22 -5.15 1.77 -5.40
CA ILE A 22 -3.83 1.19 -5.64
C ILE A 22 -2.76 2.29 -5.68
N VAL A 23 -1.59 1.97 -5.14
CA VAL A 23 -0.38 2.78 -5.22
C VAL A 23 0.75 1.93 -5.74
N ILE A 24 1.66 2.53 -6.52
CA ILE A 24 2.92 1.89 -6.90
C ILE A 24 4.06 2.61 -6.19
N SER A 25 4.93 1.87 -5.52
CA SER A 25 6.12 2.41 -4.84
C SER A 25 7.40 1.86 -5.45
N ASP A 26 8.43 2.70 -5.52
CA ASP A 26 9.72 2.38 -6.14
C ASP A 26 10.77 2.03 -5.05
N PRO A 27 11.10 0.75 -4.84
CA PRO A 27 12.08 0.33 -3.82
C PRO A 27 13.53 0.65 -4.19
N SER A 28 13.81 1.08 -5.43
CA SER A 28 15.16 1.50 -5.83
C SER A 28 15.51 2.90 -5.32
N VAL A 29 14.50 3.70 -4.96
CA VAL A 29 14.67 5.04 -4.41
C VAL A 29 14.65 4.96 -2.89
N LYS A 30 15.52 5.74 -2.23
CA LYS A 30 15.58 5.84 -0.76
C LYS A 30 14.18 6.10 -0.21
N ASP A 31 13.83 5.35 0.83
CA ASP A 31 12.53 5.41 1.52
C ASP A 31 11.33 4.80 0.77
N CYS A 32 11.55 4.16 -0.38
CA CYS A 32 10.51 3.49 -1.17
C CYS A 32 9.27 4.38 -1.42
N PRO A 33 9.44 5.56 -2.04
CA PRO A 33 8.35 6.51 -2.24
C PRO A 33 7.32 6.00 -3.24
N MET A 34 6.08 6.46 -3.10
CA MET A 34 5.02 6.23 -4.08
C MET A 34 5.30 7.03 -5.36
N VAL A 35 5.26 6.33 -6.49
CA VAL A 35 5.46 6.88 -7.84
C VAL A 35 4.18 6.89 -8.68
N TYR A 36 3.09 6.32 -8.15
CA TYR A 36 1.73 6.42 -8.68
C TYR A 36 0.72 6.22 -7.55
N ILE A 37 -0.42 6.90 -7.65
CA ILE A 37 -1.63 6.63 -6.86
C ILE A 37 -2.85 6.63 -7.78
N SER A 38 -3.84 5.77 -7.50
CA SER A 38 -5.12 5.79 -8.20
C SER A 38 -6.06 6.87 -7.68
N SER A 39 -7.14 7.13 -8.42
CA SER A 39 -8.19 8.06 -8.00
C SER A 39 -8.92 7.55 -6.74
N GLU A 40 -9.09 6.24 -6.58
CA GLU A 40 -9.72 5.64 -5.41
C GLU A 40 -8.86 5.78 -4.15
N PHE A 41 -7.52 5.79 -4.27
CA PHE A 41 -6.65 6.10 -3.13
C PHE A 41 -6.93 7.51 -2.60
N HIS A 42 -7.04 8.47 -3.51
CA HIS A 42 -7.41 9.84 -3.16
C HIS A 42 -8.80 9.88 -2.50
N GLN A 43 -9.80 9.22 -3.08
CA GLN A 43 -11.16 9.17 -2.51
C GLN A 43 -11.21 8.53 -1.11
N HIS A 44 -10.44 7.47 -0.89
CA HIS A 44 -10.44 6.76 0.39
C HIS A 44 -9.71 7.52 1.48
N THR A 45 -8.58 8.15 1.16
CA THR A 45 -7.65 8.74 2.15
C THR A 45 -7.79 10.25 2.28
N GLY A 46 -8.28 10.93 1.24
CA GLY A 46 -8.39 12.38 1.15
C GLY A 46 -7.10 13.10 0.74
N TYR A 47 -6.00 12.38 0.47
CA TYR A 47 -4.74 12.98 0.02
C TYR A 47 -4.68 13.10 -1.51
N SER A 48 -4.24 14.24 -2.02
CA SER A 48 -4.09 14.44 -3.48
C SER A 48 -2.83 13.76 -4.02
N GLN A 49 -2.65 13.77 -5.35
CA GLN A 49 -1.42 13.30 -5.98
C GLN A 49 -0.21 14.14 -5.54
N GLU A 50 -0.34 15.46 -5.50
CA GLU A 50 0.73 16.38 -5.09
C GLU A 50 1.16 16.14 -3.65
N GLU A 51 0.22 15.76 -2.78
CA GLU A 51 0.50 15.49 -1.38
C GLU A 51 1.12 14.11 -1.14
N SER A 52 0.87 13.15 -2.04
CA SER A 52 1.20 11.74 -1.84
C SER A 52 2.44 11.29 -2.62
N LEU A 53 2.58 11.72 -3.87
CA LEU A 53 3.67 11.29 -4.74
C LEU A 53 5.03 11.73 -4.19
N GLY A 54 6.01 10.85 -4.29
CA GLY A 54 7.35 11.08 -3.75
C GLY A 54 7.49 10.84 -2.25
N LYS A 55 6.42 10.44 -1.55
CA LYS A 55 6.45 10.09 -0.12
C LYS A 55 6.22 8.60 0.08
N ASN A 56 6.78 8.07 1.16
CA ASN A 56 6.40 6.75 1.64
C ASN A 56 4.96 6.76 2.18
N CYS A 57 4.20 5.69 1.91
CA CYS A 57 2.80 5.57 2.31
C CYS A 57 2.56 5.56 3.85
N ARG A 58 3.62 5.47 4.67
CA ARG A 58 3.53 5.45 6.13
C ARG A 58 2.88 6.69 6.75
N PHE A 59 2.68 7.78 6.01
CA PHE A 59 1.94 8.94 6.53
C PHE A 59 0.48 8.62 6.87
N LEU A 60 -0.06 7.49 6.37
CA LEU A 60 -1.38 7.00 6.78
C LEU A 60 -1.38 6.36 8.18
N GLN A 61 -0.21 6.11 8.78
CA GLN A 61 -0.08 5.57 10.13
C GLN A 61 -0.22 6.70 11.16
N GLY A 62 -0.68 6.39 12.36
CA GLY A 62 -0.86 7.37 13.43
C GLY A 62 -0.69 6.77 14.82
N PRO A 63 -1.08 7.51 15.88
CA PRO A 63 -0.74 7.17 17.26
C PRO A 63 -1.23 5.79 17.73
N GLU A 64 -2.33 5.28 17.18
CA GLU A 64 -2.90 3.98 17.56
C GLU A 64 -2.63 2.88 16.53
N THR A 65 -1.83 3.15 15.49
CA THR A 65 -1.37 2.11 14.59
C THR A 65 -0.48 1.14 15.36
N ASP A 66 -0.81 -0.16 15.36
CA ASP A 66 -0.06 -1.17 16.11
C ASP A 66 1.37 -1.29 15.53
N PRO A 67 2.42 -1.07 16.35
CA PRO A 67 3.80 -1.22 15.90
C PRO A 67 4.13 -2.64 15.42
N LYS A 68 3.41 -3.67 15.87
CA LYS A 68 3.58 -5.04 15.37
C LYS A 68 3.13 -5.17 13.92
N ASP A 69 2.04 -4.51 13.52
CA ASP A 69 1.58 -4.52 12.12
C ASP A 69 2.61 -3.86 11.19
N ILE A 70 3.21 -2.76 11.66
CA ILE A 70 4.29 -2.05 10.95
C ILE A 70 5.50 -2.98 10.80
N GLU A 71 5.88 -3.69 11.86
CA GLU A 71 6.96 -4.67 11.82
C GLU A 71 6.67 -5.78 10.80
N GLN A 72 5.46 -6.37 10.78
CA GLN A 72 5.09 -7.40 9.80
C GLN A 72 5.22 -6.90 8.36
N ILE A 73 4.75 -5.69 8.08
CA ILE A 73 4.90 -5.05 6.76
C ILE A 73 6.39 -4.90 6.42
N SER A 74 7.20 -4.38 7.35
CA SER A 74 8.65 -4.20 7.16
C SER A 74 9.36 -5.52 6.84
N LEU A 75 9.05 -6.61 7.54
CA LEU A 75 9.61 -7.93 7.26
C LEU A 75 9.17 -8.45 5.88
N ALA A 76 7.90 -8.30 5.51
CA ALA A 76 7.39 -8.74 4.21
C ALA A 76 8.08 -7.98 3.05
N LEU A 77 8.26 -6.67 3.18
CA LEU A 77 8.98 -5.84 2.20
C LEU A 77 10.45 -6.27 2.08
N LYS A 78 11.15 -6.48 3.20
CA LYS A 78 12.54 -6.97 3.21
C LYS A 78 12.68 -8.34 2.53
N ARG A 79 11.72 -9.23 2.76
CA ARG A 79 11.68 -10.58 2.17
C ARG A 79 11.13 -10.59 0.75
N LYS A 80 10.66 -9.45 0.22
CA LYS A 80 10.02 -9.33 -1.09
C LYS A 80 8.85 -10.32 -1.23
N GLN A 81 8.04 -10.41 -0.18
CA GLN A 81 6.90 -11.31 -0.10
C GLN A 81 5.59 -10.54 -0.08
N LYS A 82 4.54 -11.16 -0.62
CA LYS A 82 3.18 -10.64 -0.52
C LYS A 82 2.73 -10.65 0.94
N ILE A 83 2.05 -9.59 1.37
CA ILE A 83 1.37 -9.53 2.67
C ILE A 83 -0.06 -9.04 2.49
N THR A 84 -0.97 -9.52 3.33
CA THR A 84 -2.29 -8.93 3.54
C THR A 84 -2.50 -8.82 5.04
N ILE A 85 -2.77 -7.61 5.52
CA ILE A 85 -2.86 -7.29 6.94
C ILE A 85 -3.94 -6.22 7.15
N ASP A 86 -4.69 -6.31 8.24
CA ASP A 86 -5.61 -5.26 8.64
C ASP A 86 -4.87 -4.32 9.59
N ILE A 87 -4.61 -3.10 9.13
CA ILE A 87 -3.84 -2.07 9.87
C ILE A 87 -4.70 -0.84 10.10
N LEU A 88 -4.59 -0.24 11.29
CA LEU A 88 -5.26 1.03 11.58
C LEU A 88 -4.54 2.18 10.89
N ASN A 89 -5.27 2.90 10.03
CA ASN A 89 -4.77 4.07 9.30
C ASN A 89 -5.64 5.30 9.56
N TYR A 90 -5.14 6.46 9.14
CA TYR A 90 -5.74 7.76 9.31
C TYR A 90 -5.89 8.45 7.95
N LYS A 91 -7.08 8.99 7.70
CA LYS A 91 -7.33 9.86 6.56
C LYS A 91 -6.72 11.24 6.81
N LYS A 92 -6.63 12.07 5.76
CA LYS A 92 -6.15 13.45 5.84
C LYS A 92 -6.85 14.29 6.91
N ASN A 93 -8.14 14.08 7.11
CA ASN A 93 -8.94 14.77 8.12
C ASN A 93 -8.78 14.20 9.55
N GLY A 94 -7.84 13.27 9.77
CA GLY A 94 -7.59 12.63 11.05
C GLY A 94 -8.56 11.49 11.40
N LYS A 95 -9.57 11.20 10.56
CA LYS A 95 -10.49 10.08 10.82
C LYS A 95 -9.75 8.75 10.68
N LYS A 96 -9.90 7.90 11.69
CA LYS A 96 -9.42 6.51 11.68
C LYS A 96 -10.21 5.65 10.70
N PHE A 97 -9.53 4.70 10.08
CA PHE A 97 -10.17 3.62 9.34
C PHE A 97 -9.28 2.37 9.37
N TRP A 98 -9.91 1.21 9.42
CA TRP A 98 -9.21 -0.05 9.23
C TRP A 98 -8.93 -0.26 7.76
N ASN A 99 -7.68 -0.50 7.43
CA ASN A 99 -7.21 -0.74 6.08
C ASN A 99 -6.78 -2.21 5.96
N ARG A 100 -7.52 -3.01 5.20
CA ARG A 100 -7.04 -4.31 4.71
C ARG A 100 -6.02 -4.08 3.63
N LEU A 101 -4.80 -3.79 4.07
CA LEU A 101 -3.66 -3.47 3.24
C LEU A 101 -3.12 -4.74 2.60
N ARG A 102 -3.07 -4.76 1.28
CA ARG A 102 -2.37 -5.81 0.52
C ARG A 102 -1.17 -5.20 -0.17
N ILE A 103 0.01 -5.78 0.03
CA ILE A 103 1.23 -5.37 -0.67
C ILE A 103 1.75 -6.54 -1.49
N ILE A 104 2.06 -6.29 -2.76
CA ILE A 104 2.50 -7.29 -3.73
C ILE A 104 3.82 -6.81 -4.36
N PRO A 105 4.91 -7.58 -4.26
CA PRO A 105 6.13 -7.30 -5.01
C PRO A 105 5.90 -7.53 -6.50
N ILE A 106 6.40 -6.62 -7.34
CA ILE A 106 6.38 -6.74 -8.80
C ILE A 106 7.81 -6.97 -9.26
N PHE A 107 8.02 -8.03 -10.03
CA PHE A 107 9.32 -8.41 -10.56
C PHE A 107 9.36 -8.24 -12.08
N ASP A 108 10.54 -7.95 -12.63
CA ASP A 108 10.81 -8.06 -14.06
C ASP A 108 10.97 -9.53 -14.50
N ASP A 109 11.13 -9.76 -15.80
CA ASP A 109 11.31 -11.10 -16.38
C ASP A 109 12.63 -11.78 -15.93
N LYS A 110 13.55 -11.03 -15.33
CA LYS A 110 14.82 -11.52 -14.78
C LYS A 110 14.72 -11.83 -13.28
N GLY A 111 13.55 -11.64 -12.67
CA GLY A 111 13.32 -11.85 -11.24
C GLY A 111 13.81 -10.71 -10.34
N ASN A 112 14.15 -9.54 -10.89
CA ASN A 112 14.50 -8.37 -10.10
C ASN A 112 13.25 -7.66 -9.62
N LEU A 113 13.23 -7.28 -8.34
CA LEU A 113 12.16 -6.47 -7.78
C LEU A 113 12.22 -5.07 -8.40
N ILE A 114 11.16 -4.66 -9.08
CA ILE A 114 11.07 -3.34 -9.72
C ILE A 114 10.13 -2.39 -8.99
N TYR A 115 9.04 -2.89 -8.41
CA TYR A 115 8.07 -2.07 -7.69
C TYR A 115 7.35 -2.86 -6.59
N PHE A 116 6.66 -2.16 -5.71
CA PHE A 116 5.59 -2.71 -4.88
C PHE A 116 4.25 -2.12 -5.29
N ALA A 117 3.23 -2.96 -5.47
CA ALA A 117 1.84 -2.54 -5.51
C ALA A 117 1.25 -2.57 -4.09
N GLY A 118 0.62 -1.50 -3.65
CA GLY A 118 -0.13 -1.44 -2.39
C GLY A 118 -1.60 -1.17 -2.67
N GLU A 119 -2.49 -2.01 -2.16
CA GLU A 119 -3.94 -1.84 -2.26
C GLU A 119 -4.51 -1.47 -0.88
N GLN A 120 -5.18 -0.32 -0.77
CA GLN A 120 -5.77 0.17 0.48
C GLN A 120 -7.28 -0.06 0.46
N ASN A 121 -7.74 -1.04 1.22
CA ASN A 121 -9.13 -1.46 1.22
C ASN A 121 -9.75 -1.12 2.59
N PRO A 122 -10.48 0.00 2.72
CA PRO A 122 -11.23 0.29 3.92
C PRO A 122 -12.17 -0.87 4.26
N ILE A 123 -12.18 -1.28 5.53
CA ILE A 123 -13.08 -2.31 6.06
C ILE A 123 -13.74 -1.81 7.34
N ASP A 124 -14.90 -2.37 7.66
CA ASP A 124 -15.58 -2.13 8.92
C ASP A 124 -14.83 -2.79 10.09
N VAL A 125 -15.01 -2.26 11.30
CA VAL A 125 -14.28 -2.73 12.50
C VAL A 125 -14.61 -4.19 12.83
N GLU A 126 -15.84 -4.62 12.54
CA GLU A 126 -16.33 -5.99 12.73
C GLU A 126 -15.67 -6.97 11.76
N SER A 127 -15.10 -6.48 10.65
CA SER A 127 -14.42 -7.30 9.64
C SER A 127 -12.92 -7.47 9.91
N VAL A 128 -12.38 -6.78 10.94
CA VAL A 128 -10.95 -6.77 11.26
C VAL A 128 -10.52 -8.15 11.75
N ARG A 129 -9.46 -8.66 11.15
CA ARG A 129 -8.85 -9.93 11.52
C ARG A 129 -7.48 -9.65 12.11
N ARG A 130 -7.10 -10.36 13.18
CA ARG A 130 -5.78 -10.20 13.77
C ARG A 130 -4.78 -11.05 13.00
N TYR A 131 -3.64 -10.50 12.65
CA TYR A 131 -2.58 -11.23 11.96
C TYR A 131 -1.50 -11.64 12.96
N SER A 132 -1.13 -12.92 12.95
CA SER A 132 0.11 -13.39 13.59
C SER A 132 0.87 -14.24 12.59
N PHE A 133 2.15 -13.92 12.39
CA PHE A 133 3.11 -14.56 11.48
C PHE A 133 2.59 -15.80 10.70
N GLY A 134 2.20 -15.60 9.43
CA GLY A 134 1.79 -16.68 8.53
C GLY A 134 0.35 -17.19 8.70
N LYS A 135 -0.44 -16.63 9.63
CA LYS A 135 -1.84 -16.99 9.84
C LYS A 135 -2.72 -15.78 10.19
N ILE A 136 -3.95 -15.82 9.70
CA ILE A 136 -5.03 -15.00 10.21
C ILE A 136 -5.49 -15.67 11.52
N ILE A 137 -5.45 -14.93 12.62
CA ILE A 137 -6.13 -15.32 13.87
C ILE A 137 -7.59 -14.89 13.69
N GLU A 138 -8.47 -15.89 13.69
CA GLU A 138 -9.93 -15.71 13.80
C GLU A 138 -10.33 -15.25 15.20
#